data_AF-A0ABD7SRS9-F1
#
_entry.id   AF-A0ABD7SRS9-F1
#
_cell.length_a   1.000
_cell.length_b   1.000
_cell.length_c   1.000
_cell.angle_alpha   90.00
_cell.angle_beta   90.00
_cell.angle_gamma   90.00
#
_symmetry.space_group_name_H-M   'P 1'
#
loop_
_entity.id
_entity.type
_entity.pdbx_description
1 polymer ?
#
loop_
_entity_poly.entity_id
_entity_poly.type
_entity_poly.pdbx_seq_one_letter_code
_entity_poly.pdbx_strand_id
1 'polypeptide(L)'
;MSIDELKDAVSSELKSGNFPLQAIFDRHLEDIEELLESGMLHSSIYKELGLSVNFNHYKNLIGRSRHKRNKQKKVIAKKITVSQVSEVSDVKDASPYELDYWNQSLGFEISDRNLKKLEELGLTPDFILEQEITNARKLTDFLVEFKHLNRYK
;
A
#
# COMPACT_ATOMS: atom_id res chain seq x y z
N MET A 1 7.50 -17.42 14.43
CA MET A 1 6.65 -18.64 14.52
C MET A 1 7.06 -19.67 13.46
N SER A 2 6.84 -20.99 13.66
CA SER A 2 7.08 -21.98 12.59
C SER A 2 5.88 -22.11 11.62
N ILE A 3 6.13 -22.61 10.40
CA ILE A 3 5.07 -22.73 9.36
C ILE A 3 3.96 -23.72 9.76
N ASP A 4 4.31 -24.78 10.49
CA ASP A 4 3.34 -25.78 10.97
C ASP A 4 2.43 -25.20 12.07
N GLU A 5 3.00 -24.41 12.99
CA GLU A 5 2.24 -23.69 14.03
C GLU A 5 1.28 -22.67 13.41
N LEU A 6 1.74 -21.91 12.40
CA LEU A 6 0.90 -20.95 11.67
C LEU A 6 -0.25 -21.67 10.95
N LYS A 7 0.04 -22.80 10.30
CA LYS A 7 -0.96 -23.61 9.61
C LYS A 7 -2.02 -24.14 10.57
N ASP A 8 -1.62 -24.65 11.72
CA ASP A 8 -2.55 -25.17 12.72
C ASP A 8 -3.40 -24.04 13.33
N ALA A 9 -2.81 -22.88 13.59
CA ALA A 9 -3.53 -21.72 14.10
C ALA A 9 -4.59 -21.23 13.10
N VAL A 10 -4.20 -21.01 11.84
CA VAL A 10 -5.11 -20.56 10.76
C VAL A 10 -6.18 -21.63 10.48
N SER A 11 -5.81 -22.90 10.45
CA SER A 11 -6.76 -24.01 10.24
C SER A 11 -7.75 -24.16 11.37
N SER A 12 -7.32 -23.97 12.62
CA SER A 12 -8.19 -24.00 13.80
C SER A 12 -9.19 -22.85 13.78
N GLU A 13 -8.74 -21.64 13.47
CA GLU A 13 -9.63 -20.47 13.35
C GLU A 13 -10.62 -20.61 12.19
N LEU A 14 -10.18 -21.17 11.05
CA LEU A 14 -11.05 -21.45 9.91
C LEU A 14 -12.12 -22.50 10.25
N LYS A 15 -11.74 -23.59 10.93
CA LYS A 15 -12.66 -24.63 11.38
C LYS A 15 -13.64 -24.12 12.44
N SER A 16 -13.20 -23.17 13.27
CA SER A 16 -14.07 -22.56 14.29
C SER A 16 -15.22 -21.76 13.69
N GLY A 17 -15.08 -21.25 12.45
CA GLY A 17 -16.08 -20.44 11.75
C GLY A 17 -16.41 -19.10 12.42
N ASN A 18 -15.73 -18.76 13.52
CA ASN A 18 -16.06 -17.61 14.37
C ASN A 18 -15.59 -16.29 13.77
N PHE A 19 -14.65 -16.32 12.83
CA PHE A 19 -14.03 -15.13 12.27
C PHE A 19 -14.06 -15.14 10.73
N PRO A 20 -14.32 -13.98 10.10
CA PRO A 20 -14.17 -13.86 8.65
C PRO A 20 -12.70 -14.05 8.27
N LEU A 21 -12.47 -14.64 7.09
CA LEU A 21 -11.13 -14.98 6.60
C LEU A 21 -10.13 -13.81 6.70
N GLN A 22 -10.55 -12.59 6.36
CA GLN A 22 -9.72 -11.40 6.47
C GLN A 22 -9.24 -11.11 7.91
N ALA A 23 -10.07 -11.35 8.92
CA ALA A 23 -9.70 -11.11 10.32
C ALA A 23 -8.66 -12.11 10.84
N ILE A 24 -8.71 -13.35 10.35
CA ILE A 24 -7.70 -14.37 10.66
C ILE A 24 -6.35 -13.93 10.09
N PHE A 25 -6.32 -13.51 8.83
CA PHE A 25 -5.09 -13.00 8.19
C PHE A 25 -4.60 -11.68 8.80
N ASP A 26 -5.49 -10.82 9.30
CA ASP A 26 -5.09 -9.60 10.01
C ASP A 26 -4.35 -9.91 11.32
N ARG A 27 -4.71 -11.01 12.01
CA ARG A 27 -4.06 -11.44 13.27
C ARG A 27 -2.72 -12.11 13.02
N HIS A 28 -2.66 -12.99 12.02
CA HIS A 28 -1.47 -13.79 11.71
C HIS A 28 -0.55 -13.14 10.65
N LEU A 29 -0.75 -11.85 10.35
CA LEU A 29 0.05 -11.14 9.37
C LEU A 29 1.52 -11.07 9.78
N GLU A 30 1.79 -10.84 11.06
CA GLU A 30 3.15 -10.69 11.59
C GLU A 30 3.93 -12.00 11.45
N ASP A 31 3.31 -13.13 11.80
CA ASP A 31 3.90 -14.46 11.62
C ASP A 31 4.17 -14.80 10.14
N ILE A 32 3.26 -14.41 9.24
CA ILE A 32 3.46 -14.57 7.79
C ILE A 32 4.64 -13.73 7.31
N GLU A 33 4.80 -12.51 7.82
CA GLU A 33 5.92 -11.64 7.46
C GLU A 33 7.26 -12.12 8.01
N GLU A 34 7.30 -12.63 9.24
CA GLU A 34 8.50 -13.28 9.81
C GLU A 34 8.97 -14.44 8.93
N LEU A 35 8.05 -15.27 8.44
CA LEU A 35 8.38 -16.37 7.54
C LEU A 35 8.94 -15.89 6.20
N LEU A 36 8.41 -14.79 5.66
CA LEU A 36 8.95 -14.17 4.44
C LEU A 36 10.35 -13.60 4.67
N GLU A 37 10.58 -12.97 5.83
CA GLU A 37 11.90 -12.44 6.24
C GLU A 37 12.92 -13.56 6.47
N SER A 38 12.48 -14.74 6.93
CA SER A 38 13.33 -15.94 7.00
C SER A 38 13.68 -16.55 5.63
N GLY A 39 13.21 -15.94 4.53
CA GLY A 39 13.51 -16.35 3.16
C GLY A 39 12.47 -17.28 2.54
N MET A 40 11.33 -17.51 3.19
CA MET A 40 10.26 -18.33 2.61
C MET A 40 9.50 -17.54 1.54
N LEU A 41 9.09 -18.20 0.46
CA LEU A 41 8.29 -17.57 -0.58
C LEU A 41 6.81 -17.62 -0.24
N HIS A 42 6.07 -16.59 -0.65
CA HIS A 42 4.60 -16.55 -0.56
C HIS A 42 3.92 -17.80 -1.15
N SER A 43 4.47 -18.34 -2.24
CA SER A 43 3.97 -19.55 -2.89
C SER A 43 4.12 -20.79 -2.01
N SER A 44 5.21 -20.88 -1.25
CA SER A 44 5.45 -21.98 -0.29
C SER A 44 4.51 -21.85 0.91
N ILE A 45 4.42 -20.66 1.52
CA ILE A 45 3.51 -20.40 2.64
C ILE A 45 2.06 -20.73 2.25
N TYR A 46 1.63 -20.29 1.07
CA TYR A 46 0.29 -20.56 0.56
C TYR A 46 0.01 -22.07 0.39
N LYS A 47 0.97 -22.82 -0.16
CA LYS A 47 0.83 -24.27 -0.34
C LYS A 47 0.73 -24.98 1.01
N GLU A 48 1.55 -24.58 1.97
CA GLU A 48 1.55 -25.18 3.31
C GLU A 48 0.26 -24.90 4.07
N LEU A 49 -0.27 -23.68 3.97
CA LEU A 49 -1.54 -23.28 4.59
C LEU A 49 -2.75 -24.04 4.02
N GLY A 50 -2.64 -24.67 2.85
CA GLY A 50 -3.70 -25.54 2.30
C GLY A 50 -5.06 -24.84 2.13
N LEU A 51 -5.06 -23.54 1.85
CA LEU A 51 -6.27 -22.72 1.84
C LEU A 51 -7.15 -23.06 0.64
N SER A 52 -8.47 -23.07 0.84
CA SER A 52 -9.46 -23.25 -0.24
C SER A 52 -9.64 -22.02 -1.15
N VAL A 53 -8.81 -20.98 -0.98
CA VAL A 53 -8.88 -19.73 -1.75
C VAL A 53 -7.75 -19.66 -2.75
N ASN A 54 -7.96 -19.00 -3.90
CA ASN A 54 -6.91 -18.84 -4.91
C ASN A 54 -5.70 -18.05 -4.37
N PHE A 55 -4.50 -18.33 -4.88
CA PHE A 55 -3.26 -17.63 -4.55
C PHE A 55 -3.35 -16.10 -4.68
N ASN A 56 -4.03 -15.60 -5.71
CA ASN A 56 -4.27 -14.15 -5.85
C ASN A 56 -5.15 -13.60 -4.72
N HIS A 57 -6.13 -14.38 -4.26
CA HIS A 57 -6.96 -14.00 -3.13
C HIS A 57 -6.13 -13.98 -1.84
N TYR A 58 -5.27 -14.97 -1.61
CA TYR A 58 -4.30 -14.97 -0.51
C TYR A 58 -3.39 -13.73 -0.52
N LYS A 59 -2.79 -13.38 -1.67
CA LYS A 59 -1.98 -12.15 -1.77
C LYS A 59 -2.78 -10.89 -1.47
N ASN A 60 -4.04 -10.84 -1.91
CA ASN A 60 -4.93 -9.73 -1.63
C ASN A 60 -5.27 -9.63 -0.13
N LEU A 61 -5.50 -10.76 0.55
CA LEU A 61 -5.75 -10.79 2.00
C LEU A 61 -4.55 -10.21 2.75
N ILE A 62 -3.33 -10.68 2.45
CA ILE A 62 -2.09 -10.14 3.03
C ILE A 62 -1.92 -8.65 2.73
N GLY A 63 -2.14 -8.25 1.47
CA GLY A 63 -2.03 -6.85 1.06
C GLY A 63 -3.00 -5.95 1.82
N ARG A 64 -4.23 -6.40 2.03
CA ARG A 64 -5.24 -5.69 2.83
C ARG A 64 -4.86 -5.61 4.31
N SER A 65 -4.38 -6.70 4.89
CA SER A 65 -3.90 -6.74 6.27
C SER A 65 -2.72 -5.80 6.48
N ARG A 66 -1.75 -5.78 5.56
CA ARG A 66 -0.60 -4.87 5.57
C ARG A 66 -1.01 -3.40 5.45
N HIS A 67 -1.95 -3.11 4.54
CA HIS A 67 -2.48 -1.75 4.40
C HIS A 67 -3.20 -1.27 5.67
N LYS A 68 -3.99 -2.14 6.30
CA LYS A 68 -4.68 -1.86 7.57
C LYS A 68 -3.69 -1.58 8.71
N ARG A 69 -2.63 -2.39 8.85
CA ARG A 69 -1.56 -2.18 9.84
C ARG A 69 -0.83 -0.85 9.62
N ASN A 70 -0.47 -0.55 8.37
CA ASN A 70 0.20 0.71 8.02
C ASN A 70 -0.70 1.94 8.26
N LYS A 71 -2.01 1.81 8.01
CA LYS A 71 -2.99 2.85 8.35
C LYS A 71 -3.08 3.07 9.87
N GLN A 72 -3.06 2.00 10.67
CA GLN A 72 -3.02 2.11 12.14
C GLN A 72 -1.71 2.73 12.64
N LYS A 73 -0.54 2.34 12.09
CA LYS A 73 0.75 2.99 12.41
C LYS A 73 0.75 4.49 12.05
N LYS A 74 0.17 4.89 10.92
CA LYS A 74 0.00 6.31 10.55
C LYS A 74 -0.94 7.08 11.48
N VAL A 75 -2.00 6.43 11.98
CA VAL A 75 -2.94 7.05 12.94
C VAL A 75 -2.30 7.21 14.31
N ILE A 76 -1.50 6.24 14.77
CA ILE A 76 -0.74 6.33 16.03
C ILE A 76 0.35 7.40 15.91
N ALA A 77 1.07 7.47 14.77
CA ALA A 77 2.04 8.53 14.51
C ALA A 77 1.39 9.92 14.56
N LYS A 78 0.24 10.13 13.89
CA LYS A 78 -0.52 11.40 13.96
C LYS A 78 -1.01 11.75 15.37
N LYS A 79 -1.23 10.76 16.25
CA LYS A 79 -1.70 11.00 17.62
C LYS A 79 -0.56 11.30 18.59
N ILE A 80 0.68 10.91 18.27
CA ILE A 80 1.88 11.17 19.07
C ILE A 80 2.54 12.52 18.69
N THR A 81 2.38 13.01 17.46
CA THR A 81 3.01 14.28 17.01
C THR A 81 2.44 15.55 17.69
N VAL A 82 1.39 15.48 18.50
CA VAL A 82 0.85 16.64 19.24
C VAL A 82 1.45 16.77 20.65
N SER A 83 2.22 15.80 21.12
CA SER A 83 2.85 15.89 22.44
C SER A 83 4.19 15.19 22.46
N GLN A 84 5.22 15.87 21.94
CA GLN A 84 6.39 16.23 22.75
C GLN A 84 7.44 16.88 21.85
N VAL A 85 7.73 18.13 22.18
CA VAL A 85 8.96 18.83 21.86
C VAL A 85 10.13 18.00 22.40
N SER A 86 11.05 17.56 21.53
CA SER A 86 12.50 17.66 21.74
C SER A 86 13.29 17.07 20.57
N GLU A 87 14.08 17.95 19.97
CA GLU A 87 15.43 17.77 19.43
C GLU A 87 15.75 16.78 18.29
N VAL A 88 16.18 17.44 17.20
CA VAL A 88 17.27 17.11 16.27
C VAL A 88 17.14 15.81 15.46
N SER A 89 16.81 15.98 14.18
CA SER A 89 17.67 15.51 13.08
C SER A 89 17.27 16.18 11.77
N ASP A 90 18.27 16.81 11.17
CA ASP A 90 18.34 17.34 9.81
C ASP A 90 17.67 16.39 8.80
N VAL A 91 16.54 16.79 8.19
CA VAL A 91 16.06 16.14 6.97
C VAL A 91 15.62 17.23 6.01
N LYS A 92 16.40 17.31 4.94
CA LYS A 92 16.26 18.21 3.78
C LYS A 92 14.81 18.46 3.40
N ASP A 93 14.54 19.75 3.26
CA ASP A 93 13.43 20.38 2.55
C ASP A 93 13.28 19.75 1.14
N ALA A 94 12.49 18.69 1.02
CA ALA A 94 12.21 18.03 -0.25
C ALA A 94 11.08 18.78 -0.94
N SER A 95 11.42 19.44 -2.05
CA SER A 95 10.50 20.22 -2.87
C SER A 95 9.30 19.35 -3.31
N PRO A 96 8.05 19.86 -3.25
CA PRO A 96 6.83 19.12 -3.61
C PRO A 96 6.73 18.71 -5.10
N TYR A 97 7.77 18.96 -5.90
CA TYR A 97 7.88 18.60 -7.30
C TYR A 97 9.02 17.61 -7.59
N GLU A 98 9.50 16.88 -6.58
CA GLU A 98 10.40 15.75 -6.82
C GLU A 98 9.62 14.53 -7.34
N LEU A 99 10.17 13.88 -8.38
CA LEU A 99 9.60 12.65 -8.97
C LEU A 99 9.29 11.59 -7.92
N ASP A 100 10.17 11.45 -6.93
CA ASP A 100 10.03 10.46 -5.86
C ASP A 100 8.82 10.74 -4.98
N TYR A 101 8.50 12.01 -4.71
CA TYR A 101 7.30 12.40 -3.97
C TYR A 101 6.03 12.00 -4.73
N TRP A 102 6.00 12.22 -6.05
CA TRP A 102 4.87 11.85 -6.89
C TRP A 102 4.72 10.34 -7.06
N ASN A 103 5.82 9.62 -7.26
CA ASN A 103 5.84 8.16 -7.35
C ASN A 103 5.30 7.53 -6.05
N GLN A 104 5.73 8.07 -4.90
CA GLN A 104 5.25 7.63 -3.58
C GLN A 104 3.77 7.99 -3.35
N SER A 105 3.31 9.14 -3.84
CA SER A 105 1.94 9.60 -3.63
C SER A 105 0.94 8.85 -4.53
N LEU A 106 1.29 8.62 -5.79
CA LEU A 106 0.44 7.96 -6.77
C LEU A 106 0.51 6.43 -6.72
N GLY A 107 1.59 5.88 -6.14
CA GLY A 107 1.80 4.43 -6.04
C GLY A 107 2.17 3.76 -7.36
N PHE A 108 2.52 4.55 -8.38
CA PHE A 108 3.09 4.08 -9.64
C PHE A 108 4.15 5.07 -10.14
N GLU A 109 5.12 4.53 -10.88
CA GLU A 109 6.22 5.33 -11.42
C GLU A 109 5.73 6.23 -12.55
N ILE A 110 5.99 7.54 -12.43
CA ILE A 110 5.70 8.53 -13.45
C ILE A 110 6.99 9.02 -14.11
N SER A 111 6.89 9.42 -15.37
CA SER A 111 8.02 10.00 -16.09
C SER A 111 8.16 11.50 -15.80
N ASP A 112 9.38 12.04 -15.91
CA ASP A 112 9.65 13.49 -15.85
C ASP A 112 8.75 14.31 -16.77
N ARG A 113 8.40 13.75 -17.94
CA ARG A 113 7.48 14.41 -18.89
C ARG A 113 6.06 14.57 -18.35
N ASN A 114 5.60 13.62 -17.55
CA ASN A 114 4.28 13.69 -16.91
C ASN A 114 4.33 14.62 -15.70
N LEU A 115 5.41 14.58 -14.93
CA LEU A 115 5.64 15.50 -13.81
C LEU A 115 5.63 16.97 -14.25
N LYS A 116 6.36 17.31 -15.32
CA LYS A 116 6.33 18.67 -15.89
C LYS A 116 4.93 19.11 -16.32
N LYS A 117 4.13 18.19 -16.88
CA LYS A 117 2.74 18.49 -17.26
C LYS A 117 1.84 18.69 -16.03
N LEU A 118 2.05 17.92 -14.96
CA LEU A 118 1.33 18.10 -13.69
C LEU A 118 1.64 19.46 -13.08
N GLU A 119 2.92 19.87 -13.11
CA GLU A 119 3.37 21.18 -12.67
C GLU A 119 2.80 22.31 -13.55
N GLU A 120 2.89 22.20 -14.88
CA GLU A 120 2.29 23.14 -15.85
C GLU A 120 0.78 23.33 -15.64
N LEU A 121 0.07 22.26 -15.26
CA LEU A 121 -1.37 22.26 -15.07
C LEU A 121 -1.77 22.57 -13.61
N GLY A 122 -0.81 22.81 -12.71
CA GLY A 122 -1.06 23.11 -11.30
C GLY A 122 -1.79 22.00 -10.54
N LEU A 123 -1.62 20.74 -10.97
CA LEU A 123 -2.33 19.60 -10.42
C LEU A 123 -1.62 19.05 -9.19
N THR A 124 -2.39 18.61 -8.20
CA THR A 124 -1.87 17.98 -6.98
C THR A 124 -2.03 16.45 -7.02
N PRO A 125 -1.20 15.70 -6.26
CA PRO A 125 -1.33 14.24 -6.20
C PRO A 125 -2.70 13.79 -5.70
N ASP A 126 -3.27 14.51 -4.73
CA ASP A 126 -4.60 14.22 -4.18
C ASP A 126 -5.69 14.29 -5.26
N PHE A 127 -5.65 15.32 -6.11
CA PHE A 127 -6.60 15.48 -7.22
C PHE A 127 -6.48 14.33 -8.23
N ILE A 128 -5.27 13.87 -8.52
CA ILE A 128 -5.03 12.74 -9.43
C ILE A 128 -5.53 11.42 -8.82
N LEU A 129 -5.38 11.24 -7.51
CA LEU A 129 -5.88 10.05 -6.80
C LEU A 129 -7.41 10.01 -6.78
N GLU A 130 -8.09 11.16 -6.72
CA GLU A 130 -9.55 11.25 -6.84
C GLU A 130 -10.07 10.81 -8.21
N GLN A 131 -9.25 10.89 -9.27
CA GLN A 131 -9.62 10.45 -10.62
C GLN A 131 -9.44 8.94 -10.85
N GLU A 132 -9.16 8.16 -9.80
CA GLU A 132 -8.94 6.70 -9.85
C GLU A 132 -7.89 6.26 -10.89
N ILE A 133 -6.87 7.09 -11.12
CA ILE A 133 -5.82 6.80 -12.09
C ILE A 133 -4.87 5.75 -11.50
N THR A 134 -4.88 4.56 -12.10
CA THR A 134 -4.17 3.39 -11.54
C THR A 134 -2.79 3.13 -12.13
N ASN A 135 -2.41 3.82 -13.22
CA ASN A 135 -1.11 3.65 -13.84
C ASN A 135 -0.68 4.87 -14.67
N ALA A 136 0.62 4.92 -14.99
CA ALA A 136 1.24 6.02 -15.72
C ALA A 136 0.67 6.25 -17.13
N ARG A 137 0.16 5.21 -17.78
CA ARG A 137 -0.45 5.32 -19.12
C ARG A 137 -1.77 6.09 -19.03
N LYS A 138 -2.65 5.69 -18.10
CA LYS A 138 -3.90 6.39 -17.81
C LYS A 138 -3.66 7.81 -17.33
N LEU A 139 -2.60 8.04 -16.55
CA LEU A 139 -2.19 9.39 -16.15
C LEU A 139 -1.85 10.24 -17.37
N THR A 140 -1.12 9.67 -18.32
CA THR A 140 -0.72 10.38 -19.55
C THR A 140 -1.94 10.73 -20.39
N ASP A 141 -2.87 9.79 -20.56
CA ASP A 141 -4.12 10.00 -21.31
C ASP A 141 -4.98 11.09 -20.64
N PHE A 142 -5.14 11.01 -19.31
CA PHE A 142 -5.84 12.03 -18.51
C PHE A 142 -5.22 13.42 -18.64
N LEU A 143 -3.89 13.54 -18.54
CA LEU A 143 -3.21 14.84 -18.65
C LEU A 143 -3.37 15.46 -20.04
N VAL A 144 -3.46 14.63 -21.09
CA VAL A 144 -3.73 15.11 -22.46
C VAL A 144 -5.18 15.59 -22.58
N GLU A 145 -6.15 14.81 -22.10
CA GLU A 145 -7.57 15.19 -22.11
C GLU A 145 -7.83 16.46 -21.28
N PHE A 146 -7.28 16.52 -20.06
CA PHE A 146 -7.41 17.66 -19.16
C PHE A 146 -6.79 18.93 -19.74
N LYS A 147 -5.64 18.79 -20.43
CA LYS A 147 -5.02 19.91 -21.17
C LYS A 147 -5.88 20.36 -22.34
N HIS A 148 -6.49 19.45 -23.11
CA HIS A 148 -7.38 19.80 -24.22
C HIS A 148 -8.67 20.48 -23.74
N LEU A 149 -9.29 19.99 -22.66
CA LEU A 149 -10.48 20.58 -22.05
C LEU A 149 -10.24 22.01 -21.53
N ASN A 150 -9.05 22.28 -20.98
CA ASN A 150 -8.68 23.61 -20.50
C ASN A 150 -8.08 24.53 -21.57
N ARG A 151 -7.81 24.04 -22.79
CA ARG A 151 -7.26 24.87 -23.89
C ARG A 151 -8.32 25.63 -24.69
N TYR A 152 -9.60 25.30 -24.51
CA TYR A 152 -10.74 25.92 -25.21
C TYR A 152 -11.63 26.76 -24.28
N LYS A 153 -11.13 27.14 -23.10
CA LYS A 153 -11.75 28.14 -22.22
C LYS A 153 -11.10 29.51 -22.38
#